data_AF-A0A835X1S0-F1
#
_entry.id   AF-A0A835X1S0-F1
#
_cell.length_a   1.000
_cell.length_b   1.000
_cell.length_c   1.000
_cell.angle_alpha   90.00
_cell.angle_beta   90.00
_cell.angle_gamma   90.00
#
_symmetry.space_group_name_H-M   'P 1'
#
loop_
_entity.id
_entity.type
_entity.pdbx_description
1 polymer ?
#
loop_
_entity_poly.entity_id
_entity_poly.type
_entity_poly.pdbx_seq_one_letter_code
_entity_poly.pdbx_strand_id
1 'polypeptide(L)'
;MNVNDGTLAVRGHRNHMDAINSVFKAGSISKMVRTKKLKKGIMYECVKHKIPFVLAGSIRDDGPIPDVIVDVTIAQKKYKEILKDAKLVIMISTMLHSIATGNMLPANVKVIVIDINQPTVTKLMDRGTWQALGIVTDVGAFLPLVTREIEKLK
;
A
#
# COMPACT_ATOMS: atom_id res chain seq x y z
N MET A 1 1.19 -1.35 19.14
CA MET A 1 -0.21 -1.79 19.30
C MET A 1 -0.30 -3.22 18.81
N ASN A 2 -1.04 -4.08 19.50
CA ASN A 2 -1.37 -5.42 19.06
C ASN A 2 -2.50 -5.31 18.03
N VAL A 3 -2.33 -5.92 16.86
CA VAL A 3 -3.27 -5.77 15.74
C VAL A 3 -4.61 -6.46 16.01
N ASN A 4 -4.62 -7.53 16.81
CA ASN A 4 -5.81 -8.36 17.03
C ASN A 4 -6.84 -7.73 17.97
N ASP A 5 -6.40 -6.93 18.94
CA ASP A 5 -7.23 -6.43 20.05
C ASP A 5 -7.06 -4.92 20.30
N GLY A 6 -6.17 -4.25 19.55
CA GLY A 6 -5.91 -2.81 19.70
C GLY A 6 -5.14 -2.43 20.96
N THR A 7 -4.68 -3.39 21.77
CA THR A 7 -4.01 -3.10 23.05
C THR A 7 -2.58 -2.58 22.85
N LEU A 8 -2.03 -1.90 23.85
CA LEU A 8 -0.64 -1.44 23.82
C LEU A 8 0.31 -2.60 24.11
N ALA A 9 1.26 -2.82 23.20
CA ALA A 9 2.35 -3.76 23.41
C ALA A 9 3.40 -3.15 24.35
N VAL A 10 3.88 -3.93 25.32
CA VAL A 10 4.98 -3.51 26.21
C VAL A 10 6.20 -3.15 25.38
N ARG A 11 6.71 -1.91 25.53
CA ARG A 11 7.82 -1.35 24.72
C ARG A 11 7.58 -1.40 23.19
N GLY A 12 6.33 -1.39 22.76
CA GLY A 12 5.95 -1.57 21.36
C GLY A 12 6.48 -0.50 20.39
N HIS A 13 6.91 0.66 20.88
CA HIS A 13 7.57 1.68 20.05
C HIS A 13 8.86 1.17 19.40
N ARG A 14 9.52 0.14 19.95
CA ARG A 14 10.75 -0.43 19.36
C ARG A 14 10.48 -1.38 18.19
N ASN A 15 9.29 -1.98 18.15
CA ASN A 15 8.97 -3.05 17.21
C ASN A 15 9.17 -2.64 15.75
N HIS A 16 8.87 -1.39 15.39
CA HIS A 16 9.05 -0.90 14.02
C HIS A 16 10.52 -0.78 13.64
N MET A 17 11.37 -0.23 14.53
CA MET A 17 12.83 -0.18 14.31
C MET A 17 13.44 -1.57 14.24
N ASP A 18 13.00 -2.51 15.07
CA ASP A 18 13.46 -3.90 15.03
C ASP A 18 13.06 -4.59 13.71
N ALA A 19 11.86 -4.29 13.19
CA ALA A 19 11.42 -4.78 11.89
C ALA A 19 12.29 -4.21 10.75
N ILE A 20 12.54 -2.90 10.76
CA ILE A 20 13.41 -2.22 9.78
C ILE A 20 14.82 -2.84 9.80
N ASN A 21 15.42 -2.94 10.98
CA ASN A 21 16.72 -3.57 11.18
C ASN A 21 16.77 -5.02 10.71
N SER A 22 15.67 -5.76 10.88
CA SER A 22 15.57 -7.15 10.42
C SER A 22 15.60 -7.26 8.90
N VAL A 23 14.93 -6.34 8.19
CA VAL A 23 15.00 -6.28 6.72
C VAL A 23 16.39 -5.84 6.26
N PHE A 24 17.00 -4.84 6.90
CA PHE A 24 18.39 -4.43 6.62
C PHE A 24 19.38 -5.59 6.77
N LYS A 25 19.33 -6.32 7.88
CA LYS A 25 20.18 -7.51 8.10
C LYS A 25 19.92 -8.61 7.06
N ALA A 26 18.69 -8.73 6.56
CA ALA A 26 18.37 -9.67 5.49
C ALA A 26 18.87 -9.17 4.12
N GLY A 27 18.93 -7.86 3.91
CA GLY A 27 19.33 -7.17 2.68
C GLY A 27 18.18 -6.82 1.75
N SER A 28 17.02 -7.47 1.88
CA SER A 28 15.76 -7.08 1.21
C SER A 28 14.57 -7.87 1.77
N ILE A 29 13.35 -7.40 1.54
CA ILE A 29 12.11 -8.13 1.84
C ILE A 29 12.13 -9.49 1.15
N SER A 30 12.50 -9.53 -0.13
CA SER A 30 12.56 -10.77 -0.91
C SER A 30 13.49 -11.81 -0.29
N LYS A 31 14.66 -11.39 0.20
CA LYS A 31 15.61 -12.27 0.90
C LYS A 31 15.09 -12.68 2.29
N MET A 32 14.39 -11.79 2.99
CA MET A 32 13.77 -12.09 4.28
C MET A 32 12.67 -13.17 4.16
N VAL A 33 11.90 -13.16 3.07
CA VAL A 33 10.92 -14.21 2.74
C VAL A 33 11.61 -15.53 2.39
N ARG A 34 12.62 -15.51 1.50
CA ARG A 34 13.38 -16.72 1.11
C ARG A 34 14.07 -17.40 2.31
N THR A 35 14.57 -16.62 3.26
CA THR A 35 15.20 -17.12 4.50
C THR A 35 14.19 -17.49 5.59
N LYS A 36 12.88 -17.50 5.29
CA LYS A 36 11.78 -17.83 6.22
C LYS A 36 11.72 -16.95 7.47
N LYS A 37 12.35 -15.77 7.46
CA LYS A 37 12.28 -14.79 8.55
C LYS A 37 10.95 -14.01 8.50
N LEU A 38 10.47 -13.70 7.30
CA LEU A 38 9.11 -13.21 7.06
C LEU A 38 8.25 -14.38 6.58
N LYS A 39 7.18 -14.70 7.32
CA LYS A 39 6.38 -15.93 7.10
C LYS A 39 4.93 -15.68 6.70
N LYS A 40 4.44 -14.44 6.81
CA LYS A 40 3.06 -14.04 6.53
C LYS A 40 2.95 -12.53 6.29
N GLY A 41 1.81 -12.09 5.76
CA GLY A 41 1.48 -10.68 5.54
C GLY A 41 1.63 -10.24 4.09
N ILE A 42 1.28 -8.98 3.81
CA ILE A 42 1.16 -8.45 2.44
C ILE A 42 2.47 -8.62 1.66
N MET A 43 3.59 -8.16 2.22
CA MET A 43 4.88 -8.25 1.54
C MET A 43 5.37 -9.70 1.33
N TYR A 44 4.98 -10.61 2.22
CA TYR A 44 5.25 -12.04 2.05
C TYR A 44 4.49 -12.61 0.85
N GLU A 45 3.19 -12.33 0.76
CA GLU A 45 2.35 -12.80 -0.34
C GLU A 45 2.78 -12.18 -1.68
N CYS A 46 3.15 -10.90 -1.70
CA CYS A 46 3.68 -10.27 -2.91
C CYS A 46 4.94 -10.98 -3.42
N VAL A 47 5.90 -11.29 -2.54
CA VAL A 47 7.12 -12.02 -2.94
C VAL A 47 6.80 -13.44 -3.39
N LYS A 48 5.96 -14.16 -2.64
CA LYS A 48 5.61 -15.56 -2.93
C LYS A 48 4.87 -15.71 -4.26
N HIS A 49 3.95 -14.80 -4.55
CA HIS A 49 3.13 -14.80 -5.77
C HIS A 49 3.74 -13.96 -6.90
N LYS A 50 4.97 -13.45 -6.73
CA LYS A 50 5.68 -12.60 -7.71
C LYS A 50 4.87 -11.37 -8.13
N ILE A 51 4.10 -10.79 -7.20
CA ILE A 51 3.36 -9.56 -7.42
C ILE A 51 4.36 -8.39 -7.34
N PRO A 52 4.49 -7.58 -8.39
CA PRO A 52 5.38 -6.44 -8.37
C PRO A 52 4.85 -5.37 -7.40
N PHE A 53 5.76 -4.73 -6.67
CA PHE A 53 5.45 -3.62 -5.77
C PHE A 53 6.51 -2.54 -5.88
N VAL A 54 6.14 -1.29 -5.61
CA VAL A 54 7.06 -0.15 -5.54
C VAL A 54 6.84 0.58 -4.23
N LEU A 55 7.91 0.71 -3.45
CA LEU A 55 7.94 1.50 -2.23
C LEU A 55 8.63 2.82 -2.55
N ALA A 56 7.87 3.89 -2.67
CA ALA A 56 8.43 5.23 -2.89
C ALA A 56 8.77 5.85 -1.54
N GLY A 57 9.99 6.38 -1.42
CA GLY A 57 10.46 7.00 -0.20
C GLY A 57 9.80 8.34 0.09
N SER A 58 9.83 8.73 1.36
CA SER A 58 9.29 9.98 1.87
C SER A 58 10.28 10.63 2.84
N ILE A 59 10.17 11.94 3.02
CA ILE A 59 10.97 12.69 4.01
C ILE A 59 10.72 12.28 5.46
N ARG A 60 9.78 11.36 5.71
CA ARG A 60 9.39 10.86 7.03
C ARG A 60 9.90 9.45 7.32
N ASP A 61 10.69 8.86 6.43
CA ASP A 61 11.07 7.45 6.55
C ASP A 61 12.16 7.21 7.62
N ASP A 62 11.92 6.26 8.51
CA ASP A 62 12.81 5.86 9.61
C ASP A 62 13.87 4.79 9.20
N GLY A 63 14.61 4.99 8.11
CA GLY A 63 15.66 4.04 7.72
C GLY A 63 16.14 4.18 6.28
N PRO A 64 15.25 4.33 5.29
CA PRO A 64 14.20 3.36 4.96
C PRO A 64 14.76 1.95 4.67
N ILE A 65 13.92 0.91 4.63
CA ILE A 65 14.38 -0.44 4.25
C ILE A 65 14.99 -0.47 2.83
N PRO A 66 15.90 -1.42 2.52
CA PRO A 66 16.61 -1.47 1.23
C PRO A 66 15.73 -1.49 -0.03
N ASP A 67 14.49 -1.98 0.08
CA ASP A 67 13.54 -2.06 -1.04
C ASP A 67 12.87 -0.70 -1.38
N VAL A 68 13.11 0.35 -0.58
CA VAL A 68 12.53 1.69 -0.80
C VAL A 68 13.35 2.50 -1.80
N ILE A 69 12.65 3.09 -2.78
CA ILE A 69 13.21 3.98 -3.78
C ILE A 69 13.16 5.41 -3.24
N VAL A 70 14.31 5.93 -2.81
CA VAL A 70 14.42 7.28 -2.22
C VAL A 70 14.32 8.39 -3.28
N ASP A 71 14.81 8.12 -4.50
CA ASP A 71 14.68 9.06 -5.61
C ASP A 71 13.25 9.08 -6.15
N VAL A 72 12.55 10.19 -5.91
CA VAL A 72 11.15 10.36 -6.31
C VAL A 72 10.94 10.26 -7.83
N THR A 73 11.93 10.65 -8.63
CA THR A 73 11.85 10.56 -10.10
C THR A 73 11.94 9.12 -10.55
N ILE A 74 12.82 8.32 -9.92
CA ILE A 74 12.91 6.88 -10.17
C ILE A 74 11.64 6.18 -9.69
N ALA A 75 11.15 6.53 -8.50
CA ALA A 75 9.93 5.97 -7.95
C ALA A 75 8.73 6.24 -8.87
N GLN A 76 8.59 7.46 -9.38
CA GLN A 76 7.53 7.82 -10.32
C GLN A 76 7.61 7.02 -11.63
N LYS A 77 8.81 6.84 -12.19
CA LYS A 77 9.00 5.98 -13.39
C LYS A 77 8.55 4.55 -13.11
N LYS A 78 8.91 3.99 -11.96
CA LYS A 78 8.50 2.64 -11.54
C LYS A 78 7.00 2.52 -11.29
N TYR A 79 6.36 3.55 -10.75
CA TYR A 79 4.90 3.61 -10.66
C TYR A 79 4.27 3.50 -12.05
N LYS A 80 4.71 4.31 -13.01
CA LYS A 80 4.18 4.26 -14.39
C LYS A 80 4.37 2.89 -15.05
N GLU A 81 5.50 2.22 -14.81
CA GLU A 81 5.74 0.87 -15.32
C GLU A 81 4.72 -0.14 -14.80
N ILE A 82 4.42 -0.12 -13.49
CA ILE A 82 3.44 -1.05 -12.88
C ILE A 82 2.01 -0.70 -13.23
N LEU A 83 1.70 0.59 -13.38
CA LEU A 83 0.35 1.06 -13.74
C LEU A 83 0.03 0.82 -15.22
N LYS A 84 1.01 0.43 -16.03
CA LYS A 84 0.80 0.13 -17.44
C LYS A 84 -0.26 -0.97 -17.58
N ASP A 85 -1.23 -0.72 -18.44
CA ASP A 85 -2.34 -1.63 -18.76
C ASP A 85 -3.34 -1.92 -17.62
N ALA A 86 -3.23 -1.23 -16.48
CA ALA A 86 -4.18 -1.35 -15.38
C ALA A 86 -5.61 -1.02 -15.85
N LYS A 87 -6.59 -1.85 -15.47
CA LYS A 87 -8.03 -1.64 -15.76
C LYS A 87 -8.80 -1.10 -14.57
N LEU A 88 -8.31 -1.39 -13.38
CA LEU A 88 -8.86 -0.97 -12.09
C LEU A 88 -7.70 -0.64 -11.15
N VAL A 89 -7.80 0.46 -10.44
CA VAL A 89 -6.91 0.82 -9.34
C VAL A 89 -7.72 1.09 -8.08
N ILE A 90 -7.33 0.44 -6.98
CA ILE A 90 -7.95 0.63 -5.66
C ILE A 90 -6.96 1.41 -4.80
N MET A 91 -7.36 2.59 -4.38
CA MET A 91 -6.61 3.55 -3.57
C MET A 91 -7.12 3.46 -2.13
N ILE A 92 -6.22 3.16 -1.19
CA ILE A 92 -6.60 2.76 0.17
C ILE A 92 -5.89 3.65 1.20
N SER A 93 -6.63 4.55 1.85
CA SER A 93 -6.24 5.33 3.04
C SER A 93 -4.86 6.01 2.93
N THR A 94 -4.58 6.63 1.77
CA THR A 94 -3.32 7.34 1.54
C THR A 94 -3.48 8.49 0.58
N MET A 95 -3.54 9.72 1.09
CA MET A 95 -3.72 10.90 0.23
C MET A 95 -2.58 11.08 -0.79
N LEU A 96 -1.32 11.01 -0.34
CA LEU A 96 -0.16 11.33 -1.19
C LEU A 96 0.00 10.33 -2.33
N HIS A 97 0.01 9.03 -2.03
CA HIS A 97 0.18 8.00 -3.05
C HIS A 97 -1.04 7.89 -3.97
N SER A 98 -2.26 8.12 -3.45
CA SER A 98 -3.47 8.12 -4.28
C SER A 98 -3.46 9.25 -5.30
N ILE A 99 -3.08 10.48 -4.88
CA ILE A 99 -2.98 11.63 -5.81
C ILE A 99 -1.88 11.40 -6.83
N ALA A 100 -0.70 10.94 -6.40
CA ALA A 100 0.41 10.65 -7.30
C ALA A 100 0.00 9.60 -8.35
N THR A 101 -0.62 8.52 -7.91
CA THR A 101 -1.13 7.43 -8.78
C THR A 101 -2.20 7.95 -9.74
N GLY A 102 -3.19 8.70 -9.26
CA GLY A 102 -4.25 9.28 -10.09
C GLY A 102 -3.70 10.15 -11.23
N ASN A 103 -2.64 10.92 -10.99
CA ASN A 103 -2.00 11.75 -12.02
C ASN A 103 -1.27 10.96 -13.11
N MET A 104 -0.98 9.68 -12.85
CA MET A 104 -0.28 8.81 -13.78
C MET A 104 -1.24 7.89 -14.54
N LEU A 105 -2.52 7.88 -14.20
CA LEU A 105 -3.52 7.01 -14.81
C LEU A 105 -4.17 7.65 -16.04
N PRO A 106 -4.38 6.88 -17.12
CA PRO A 106 -5.22 7.32 -18.22
C PRO A 106 -6.71 7.30 -17.83
N ALA A 107 -7.52 8.11 -18.51
CA ALA A 107 -8.93 8.34 -18.16
C ALA A 107 -9.84 7.10 -18.27
N ASN A 108 -9.39 6.03 -18.93
CA ASN A 108 -10.13 4.79 -19.11
C ASN A 108 -9.92 3.75 -17.99
N VAL A 109 -9.08 4.07 -16.99
CA VAL A 109 -8.89 3.20 -15.82
C VAL A 109 -9.98 3.49 -14.79
N LYS A 110 -10.65 2.43 -14.33
CA LYS A 110 -11.60 2.56 -13.22
C LYS A 110 -10.82 2.80 -11.93
N VAL A 111 -11.29 3.72 -11.11
CA VAL A 111 -10.62 4.04 -9.84
C VAL A 111 -11.60 3.87 -8.69
N ILE A 112 -11.17 3.22 -7.62
CA ILE A 112 -11.91 3.16 -6.36
C ILE A 112 -11.06 3.82 -5.29
N VAL A 113 -11.59 4.82 -4.62
CA VAL A 113 -10.91 5.54 -3.54
C VAL A 113 -11.62 5.25 -2.24
N ILE A 114 -10.89 4.70 -1.27
CA ILE A 114 -11.39 4.41 0.07
C ILE A 114 -10.55 5.19 1.07
N ASP A 115 -11.17 6.12 1.79
CA ASP A 115 -10.52 6.89 2.86
C ASP A 115 -11.57 7.27 3.90
N ILE A 116 -11.18 7.38 5.17
CA ILE A 116 -12.08 7.84 6.23
C ILE A 116 -12.32 9.36 6.16
N ASN A 117 -11.39 10.08 5.52
CA ASN A 117 -11.41 11.53 5.40
C ASN A 117 -12.05 11.97 4.07
N GLN A 118 -13.26 12.54 4.16
CA GLN A 118 -14.03 13.02 3.00
C GLN A 118 -13.25 14.00 2.09
N PRO A 119 -12.53 15.02 2.62
CA PRO A 119 -11.63 15.86 1.83
C PRO A 119 -10.63 15.11 0.94
N THR A 120 -10.07 13.99 1.40
CA THR A 120 -9.15 13.17 0.58
C THR A 120 -9.88 12.58 -0.60
N VAL A 121 -11.07 12.00 -0.36
CA VAL A 121 -11.91 11.41 -1.40
C VAL A 121 -12.35 12.48 -2.41
N THR A 122 -12.81 13.63 -1.94
CA THR A 122 -13.28 14.75 -2.77
C THR A 122 -12.18 15.23 -3.72
N LYS A 123 -10.96 15.45 -3.21
CA LYS A 123 -9.81 15.86 -4.03
C LYS A 123 -9.43 14.87 -5.13
N LEU A 124 -9.72 13.59 -4.93
CA LEU A 124 -9.44 12.56 -5.93
C LEU A 124 -10.57 12.45 -6.96
N MET A 125 -11.82 12.68 -6.55
CA MET A 125 -12.96 12.73 -7.46
C MET A 125 -12.91 13.95 -8.39
N ASP A 126 -12.44 15.10 -7.90
CA ASP A 126 -12.38 16.35 -8.68
C ASP A 126 -11.42 16.31 -9.88
N ARG A 127 -10.54 15.31 -9.99
CA ARG A 127 -9.52 15.22 -11.06
C ARG A 127 -10.03 14.66 -12.39
N GLY A 128 -11.32 14.78 -12.68
CA GLY A 128 -11.89 14.46 -14.00
C GLY A 128 -11.97 12.98 -14.33
N THR A 129 -11.70 12.09 -13.37
CA THR A 129 -12.02 10.66 -13.47
C THR A 129 -13.52 10.47 -13.30
N TRP A 130 -14.28 10.64 -14.40
CA TRP A 130 -15.69 10.25 -14.50
C TRP A 130 -15.95 8.78 -14.13
N GLN A 131 -14.90 7.96 -14.02
CA GLN A 131 -14.92 6.55 -13.63
C GLN A 131 -14.37 6.29 -12.20
N ALA A 132 -14.24 7.33 -11.36
CA ALA A 132 -13.82 7.17 -9.97
C ALA A 132 -15.02 6.98 -9.02
N LEU A 133 -14.99 5.92 -8.22
CA LEU A 133 -15.91 5.68 -7.12
C LEU A 133 -15.23 6.06 -5.80
N GLY A 134 -15.74 7.09 -5.12
CA GLY A 134 -15.29 7.48 -3.79
C GLY A 134 -16.13 6.84 -2.68
N ILE A 135 -15.47 6.21 -1.71
CA ILE A 135 -16.10 5.57 -0.55
C ILE A 135 -15.48 6.17 0.72
N VAL A 136 -16.28 6.91 1.48
CA VAL A 136 -15.87 7.48 2.77
C VAL A 136 -16.16 6.47 3.88
N THR A 137 -15.15 5.72 4.31
CA THR A 137 -15.31 4.65 5.33
C THR A 137 -13.99 4.29 5.99
N ASP A 138 -14.05 3.60 7.13
CA ASP A 138 -12.89 2.94 7.72
C ASP A 138 -12.44 1.76 6.83
N VAL A 139 -11.18 1.81 6.40
CA VAL A 139 -10.51 0.74 5.64
C VAL A 139 -10.41 -0.56 6.44
N GLY A 140 -10.19 -0.46 7.76
CA GLY A 140 -10.00 -1.61 8.63
C GLY A 140 -11.24 -2.50 8.70
N ALA A 141 -12.43 -1.89 8.66
CA ALA A 141 -13.71 -2.59 8.55
C ALA A 141 -14.08 -2.95 7.11
N PHE A 142 -13.76 -2.09 6.13
CA PHE A 142 -14.12 -2.27 4.72
C PHE A 142 -13.46 -3.50 4.09
N LEU A 143 -12.14 -3.67 4.25
CA LEU A 143 -11.41 -4.76 3.61
C LEU A 143 -11.91 -6.16 4.02
N PRO A 144 -12.13 -6.47 5.32
CA PRO A 144 -12.73 -7.75 5.72
C PRO A 144 -14.15 -7.98 5.20
N LEU A 145 -14.95 -6.93 5.04
CA LEU A 145 -16.28 -7.04 4.44
C LEU A 145 -16.18 -7.43 2.95
N VAL A 146 -15.34 -6.72 2.20
CA VAL A 146 -15.12 -7.02 0.77
C VAL A 146 -14.56 -8.42 0.57
N THR A 147 -13.61 -8.85 1.40
CA THR A 147 -13.07 -10.22 1.34
C THR A 147 -14.17 -11.27 1.53
N ARG A 148 -15.06 -11.09 2.52
CA ARG A 148 -16.20 -11.99 2.75
C ARG A 148 -17.17 -12.03 1.56
N GLU A 149 -17.46 -10.89 0.95
CA GLU A 149 -18.32 -10.87 -0.24
C GLU A 149 -17.66 -11.52 -1.46
N ILE A 150 -16.35 -11.33 -1.65
CA ILE A 150 -15.61 -12.03 -2.72
C ILE A 150 -15.61 -13.54 -2.50
N GLU A 151 -15.52 -14.02 -1.26
CA GLU A 151 -15.59 -15.45 -0.93
C GLU A 151 -16.95 -16.08 -1.24
N LYS A 152 -18.05 -15.34 -1.11
CA LYS A 152 -19.40 -15.83 -1.47
C LYS A 152 -19.65 -15.93 -2.97
N LEU A 153 -18.89 -15.18 -3.76
CA LEU A 153 -18.99 -15.16 -5.23
C LEU A 153 -18.16 -16.27 -5.89
N LYS A 154 -17.37 -17.01 -5.11
CA LYS A 154 -16.62 -18.19 -5.56
C LYS A 154 -17.46 -19.45 -5.40
#